data_AF-A0A414ZR58-F1
#
_entry.id   AF-A0A414ZR58-F1
#
_cell.length_a   1.000
_cell.length_b   1.000
_cell.length_c   1.000
_cell.angle_alpha   90.00
_cell.angle_beta   90.00
_cell.angle_gamma   90.00
#
_symmetry.space_group_name_H-M   'P 1'
#
loop_
_entity.id
_entity.type
_entity.pdbx_description
1 polymer ?
#
loop_
_entity_poly.entity_id
_entity_poly.type
_entity_poly.pdbx_seq_one_letter_code
_entity_poly.pdbx_strand_id
1 'polypeptide(L)'
;MEISNRAKERFCKDCNIPIRLFQEPYFLDRIKLFDEFYGTVDKWIIFASELQGYNCEQDYFEEYNHVKDAAITSIKESEAYQRFNAEDMNKFTVIHKNLSNKDIFKPTNTGRVFISIDMRKANFSSLHEYDKNIFRGTDTWEDFISQFTDNEHIANSKYVRQVILGNCNPKRHITYEKYLMDQTLSLLYDIIGEERIVFFSNDEIVYDMTTASNLHMLSLVRNCVEERLSTKSNIPFRVELFSLHKINGTDGYCKKIYKENGEYSIEFKCLDNYMMPFVLRYFLGEEITESDKVFYHEGLLAKFIDEPKIEVNLNEEIEN
;
A
#
# COMPACT_ATOMS: atom_id res chain seq x y z
N MET A 1 -23.51 -6.73 18.63
CA MET A 1 -23.80 -7.74 17.59
C MET A 1 -22.62 -8.69 17.52
N GLU A 2 -22.85 -10.01 17.43
CA GLU A 2 -21.75 -10.95 17.15
C GLU A 2 -21.35 -10.76 15.68
N ILE A 3 -20.08 -10.45 15.43
CA ILE A 3 -19.57 -10.14 14.09
C ILE A 3 -19.20 -11.46 13.39
N SER A 4 -19.81 -11.71 12.23
CA SER A 4 -19.62 -12.94 11.46
C SER A 4 -18.23 -13.02 10.83
N ASN A 5 -17.84 -14.24 10.45
CA ASN A 5 -16.60 -14.45 9.68
C ASN A 5 -16.59 -13.69 8.35
N ARG A 6 -17.77 -13.48 7.74
CA ARG A 6 -17.91 -12.72 6.49
C ARG A 6 -17.63 -11.24 6.72
N ALA A 7 -18.10 -10.67 7.82
CA ALA A 7 -17.80 -9.29 8.19
C ALA A 7 -16.33 -9.09 8.57
N LYS A 8 -15.72 -10.06 9.28
CA LYS A 8 -14.26 -10.08 9.56
C LYS A 8 -13.42 -10.15 8.29
N GLU A 9 -13.81 -11.00 7.35
CA GLU A 9 -13.16 -11.07 6.04
C GLU A 9 -13.26 -9.74 5.29
N ARG A 10 -14.44 -9.10 5.31
CA ARG A 10 -14.64 -7.77 4.72
C ARG A 10 -13.72 -6.74 5.35
N PHE A 11 -13.67 -6.68 6.69
CA PHE A 11 -12.78 -5.80 7.43
C PHE A 11 -11.32 -5.96 7.00
N CYS A 12 -10.80 -7.20 6.96
CA CYS A 12 -9.43 -7.45 6.56
C CYS A 12 -9.15 -7.02 5.11
N LYS A 13 -10.09 -7.24 4.18
CA LYS A 13 -9.96 -6.77 2.79
C LYS A 13 -9.93 -5.25 2.71
N ASP A 14 -10.85 -4.58 3.39
CA ASP A 14 -11.02 -3.13 3.36
C ASP A 14 -9.79 -2.39 3.89
N CYS A 15 -9.22 -2.91 4.97
CA CYS A 15 -8.03 -2.36 5.60
C CYS A 15 -6.71 -2.90 5.02
N ASN A 16 -6.76 -3.78 4.02
CA ASN A 16 -5.59 -4.47 3.43
C ASN A 16 -4.71 -5.18 4.49
N ILE A 17 -5.35 -5.90 5.42
CA ILE A 17 -4.73 -6.65 6.50
C ILE A 17 -4.57 -8.12 6.06
N PRO A 18 -3.37 -8.72 6.13
CA PRO A 18 -3.11 -10.08 5.66
C PRO A 18 -3.54 -11.17 6.67
N ILE A 19 -4.74 -11.05 7.24
CA ILE A 19 -5.35 -12.07 8.10
C ILE A 19 -6.34 -12.89 7.28
N ARG A 20 -6.18 -14.22 7.31
CA ARG A 20 -7.08 -15.17 6.64
C ARG A 20 -7.80 -16.12 7.60
N LEU A 21 -7.57 -15.99 8.90
CA LEU A 21 -8.16 -16.83 9.94
C LEU A 21 -9.19 -16.01 10.73
N PHE A 22 -10.47 -16.18 10.38
CA PHE A 22 -11.57 -15.35 10.91
C PHE A 22 -12.32 -15.95 12.10
N GLN A 23 -12.04 -17.21 12.42
CA GLN A 23 -12.68 -17.90 13.54
C GLN A 23 -12.08 -17.44 14.88
N GLU A 24 -12.93 -17.27 15.90
CA GLU A 24 -12.48 -17.02 17.27
C GLU A 24 -11.92 -18.28 17.95
N PRO A 25 -10.96 -18.15 18.89
CA PRO A 25 -10.33 -16.91 19.36
C PRO A 25 -9.21 -16.38 18.44
N TYR A 26 -8.84 -17.16 17.42
CA TYR A 26 -7.67 -16.89 16.60
C TYR A 26 -7.71 -15.54 15.87
N PHE A 27 -8.89 -15.10 15.43
CA PHE A 27 -9.02 -13.81 14.77
C PHE A 27 -8.60 -12.66 15.67
N LEU A 28 -9.13 -12.58 16.90
CA LEU A 28 -8.74 -11.54 17.85
C LEU A 28 -7.27 -11.66 18.27
N ASP A 29 -6.73 -12.88 18.36
CA ASP A 29 -5.29 -13.06 18.59
C ASP A 29 -4.46 -12.43 17.46
N ARG A 30 -4.87 -12.61 16.20
CA ARG A 30 -4.21 -11.98 15.05
C ARG A 30 -4.38 -10.47 15.03
N ILE A 31 -5.55 -9.95 15.38
CA ILE A 31 -5.79 -8.50 15.51
C ILE A 31 -4.83 -7.87 16.51
N LYS A 32 -4.49 -8.56 17.61
CA LYS A 32 -3.52 -8.04 18.58
C LYS A 32 -2.09 -8.17 18.07
N LEU A 33 -1.72 -9.34 17.55
CA LEU A 33 -0.36 -9.61 17.07
C LEU A 33 0.06 -8.69 15.90
N PHE A 34 -0.89 -8.31 15.04
CA PHE A 34 -0.60 -7.53 13.83
C PHE A 34 -0.58 -6.02 14.10
N ASP A 35 -0.90 -5.58 15.31
CA ASP A 35 -1.21 -4.18 15.59
C ASP A 35 -0.03 -3.24 15.40
N GLU A 36 1.15 -3.62 15.88
CA GLU A 36 2.38 -2.81 15.77
C GLU A 36 2.73 -2.46 14.31
N PHE A 37 2.39 -3.33 13.35
CA PHE A 37 2.78 -3.19 11.95
C PHE A 37 1.63 -2.73 11.04
N TYR A 38 0.39 -2.96 11.45
CA TYR A 38 -0.79 -2.74 10.61
C TYR A 38 -1.87 -1.86 11.27
N GLY A 39 -1.71 -1.47 12.54
CA GLY A 39 -2.70 -0.69 13.31
C GLY A 39 -4.08 -1.35 13.33
N THR A 40 -4.10 -2.67 13.52
CA THR A 40 -5.30 -3.51 13.38
C THR A 40 -6.33 -3.29 14.48
N VAL A 41 -5.91 -2.96 15.70
CA VAL A 41 -6.81 -2.80 16.85
C VAL A 41 -7.72 -1.59 16.67
N ASP A 42 -7.16 -0.41 16.41
CA ASP A 42 -7.96 0.81 16.22
C ASP A 42 -8.89 0.69 15.01
N LYS A 43 -8.38 0.15 13.90
CA LYS A 43 -9.21 -0.13 12.70
C LYS A 43 -10.37 -1.06 13.03
N TRP A 44 -10.13 -2.12 13.81
CA TRP A 44 -11.17 -3.06 14.21
C TRP A 44 -12.21 -2.41 15.12
N ILE A 45 -11.78 -1.54 16.04
CA ILE A 45 -12.67 -0.79 16.92
C ILE A 45 -13.58 0.13 16.10
N ILE A 46 -13.02 0.89 15.15
CA ILE A 46 -13.81 1.75 14.24
C ILE A 46 -14.81 0.90 13.47
N PHE A 47 -14.37 -0.18 12.82
CA PHE A 47 -15.26 -1.06 12.07
C PHE A 47 -16.39 -1.63 12.94
N ALA A 48 -16.06 -2.14 14.12
CA ALA A 48 -17.04 -2.74 15.03
C ALA A 48 -18.02 -1.70 15.59
N SER A 49 -17.59 -0.45 15.77
CA SER A 49 -18.42 0.69 16.18
C SER A 49 -19.39 1.08 15.07
N GLU A 50 -18.88 1.31 13.86
CA GLU A 50 -19.69 1.63 12.68
C GLU A 50 -20.75 0.57 12.41
N LEU A 51 -20.38 -0.71 12.53
CA LEU A 51 -21.29 -1.83 12.30
C LEU A 51 -22.46 -1.88 13.31
N GLN A 52 -22.33 -1.28 14.50
CA GLN A 52 -23.42 -1.18 15.48
C GLN A 52 -24.49 -0.15 15.08
N GLY A 53 -24.18 0.76 14.16
CA GLY A 53 -25.15 1.72 13.63
C GLY A 53 -26.22 1.08 12.71
N TYR A 54 -26.04 -0.18 12.33
CA TYR A 54 -26.91 -0.92 11.43
C TYR A 54 -27.75 -1.96 12.18
N ASN A 55 -28.93 -2.32 11.67
CA ASN A 55 -29.77 -3.33 12.33
C ASN A 55 -29.19 -4.74 12.17
N CYS A 56 -28.51 -4.98 11.04
CA CYS A 56 -27.78 -6.20 10.77
C CYS A 56 -26.61 -5.97 9.81
N GLU A 57 -25.71 -6.95 9.69
CA GLU A 57 -24.56 -6.88 8.76
C GLU A 57 -24.97 -6.72 7.29
N GLN A 58 -26.15 -7.23 6.92
CA GLN A 58 -26.66 -7.11 5.56
C GLN A 58 -26.95 -5.64 5.19
N ASP A 59 -27.51 -4.85 6.13
CA ASP A 59 -27.73 -3.41 5.94
C ASP A 59 -26.40 -2.69 5.67
N TYR A 60 -25.33 -3.05 6.40
CA TYR A 60 -23.99 -2.50 6.16
C TYR A 60 -23.47 -2.86 4.75
N PHE A 61 -23.65 -4.11 4.30
CA PHE A 61 -23.23 -4.51 2.95
C PHE A 61 -24.06 -3.82 1.85
N GLU A 62 -25.32 -3.52 2.11
CA GLU A 62 -26.19 -2.77 1.20
C GLU A 62 -25.77 -1.31 1.12
N GLU A 63 -25.52 -0.65 2.25
CA GLU A 63 -24.98 0.71 2.29
C GLU A 63 -23.63 0.79 1.57
N TYR A 64 -22.73 -0.16 1.84
CA TYR A 64 -21.46 -0.27 1.13
C TYR A 64 -21.65 -0.32 -0.40
N ASN A 65 -22.59 -1.13 -0.90
CA ASN A 65 -22.86 -1.23 -2.33
C ASN A 65 -23.48 0.06 -2.89
N HIS A 66 -24.41 0.66 -2.14
CA HIS A 66 -25.02 1.94 -2.51
C HIS A 66 -23.96 3.04 -2.67
N VAL A 67 -23.08 3.22 -1.68
CA VAL A 67 -21.97 4.18 -1.72
C VAL A 67 -21.08 3.95 -2.93
N LYS A 68 -20.67 2.70 -3.14
CA LYS A 68 -19.84 2.31 -4.28
C LYS A 68 -20.51 2.65 -5.61
N ASP A 69 -21.78 2.29 -5.80
CA ASP A 69 -22.50 2.52 -7.07
C ASP A 69 -22.80 4.01 -7.30
N ALA A 70 -23.13 4.76 -6.25
CA ALA A 70 -23.34 6.21 -6.31
C ALA A 70 -22.05 6.96 -6.68
N ALA A 71 -20.92 6.61 -6.05
CA ALA A 71 -19.62 7.20 -6.35
C ALA A 71 -19.17 6.90 -7.78
N ILE A 72 -19.32 5.65 -8.25
CA ILE A 72 -19.03 5.26 -9.64
C ILE A 72 -19.87 6.08 -10.62
N THR A 73 -21.17 6.19 -10.37
CA THR A 73 -22.10 6.93 -11.22
C THR A 73 -21.71 8.41 -11.27
N SER A 74 -21.45 9.03 -10.13
CA SER A 74 -21.02 10.43 -10.07
C SER A 74 -19.73 10.70 -10.85
N ILE A 75 -18.75 9.80 -10.78
CA ILE A 75 -17.50 9.96 -11.56
C ILE A 75 -17.82 9.87 -13.05
N LYS A 76 -18.58 8.85 -13.47
CA LYS A 76 -18.90 8.57 -14.87
C LYS A 76 -19.73 9.66 -15.54
N GLU A 77 -20.60 10.31 -14.78
CA GLU A 77 -21.46 11.40 -15.26
C GLU A 77 -20.74 12.75 -15.33
N SER A 78 -19.59 12.90 -14.67
CA SER A 78 -18.82 14.14 -14.74
C SER A 78 -18.33 14.42 -16.16
N GLU A 79 -18.50 15.66 -16.62
CA GLU A 79 -18.00 16.08 -17.94
C GLU A 79 -16.48 15.88 -18.06
N ALA A 80 -15.75 16.11 -16.97
CA ALA A 80 -14.30 15.93 -16.89
C ALA A 80 -13.88 14.49 -17.18
N TYR A 81 -14.57 13.51 -16.60
CA TYR A 81 -14.28 12.10 -16.85
C TYR A 81 -14.73 11.66 -18.25
N GLN A 82 -15.82 12.22 -18.78
CA GLN A 82 -16.22 11.98 -20.17
C GLN A 82 -15.17 12.50 -21.16
N ARG A 83 -14.62 13.70 -20.92
CA ARG A 83 -13.48 14.25 -21.69
C ARG A 83 -12.26 13.34 -21.59
N PHE A 84 -11.88 12.93 -20.38
CA PHE A 84 -10.79 11.98 -20.15
C PHE A 84 -10.96 10.68 -20.96
N ASN A 85 -12.19 10.18 -21.10
CA ASN A 85 -12.50 8.98 -21.89
C ASN A 85 -12.57 9.22 -23.41
N ALA A 86 -12.77 10.45 -23.85
CA ALA A 86 -12.73 10.83 -25.26
C ALA A 86 -11.31 11.20 -25.74
N GLU A 87 -10.41 11.51 -24.80
CA GLU A 87 -9.04 11.97 -25.09
C GLU A 87 -8.23 10.96 -25.91
N ASP A 88 -7.35 11.47 -26.79
CA ASP A 88 -6.36 10.65 -27.48
C ASP A 88 -5.20 10.31 -26.53
N MET A 89 -5.16 9.04 -26.10
CA MET A 89 -4.17 8.54 -25.15
C MET A 89 -2.74 8.55 -25.69
N ASN A 90 -2.53 8.67 -27.00
CA ASN A 90 -1.18 8.78 -27.58
C ASN A 90 -0.45 10.06 -27.14
N LYS A 91 -1.18 11.09 -26.70
CA LYS A 91 -0.61 12.31 -26.11
C LYS A 91 0.19 12.03 -24.84
N PHE A 92 -0.11 10.94 -24.15
CA PHE A 92 0.52 10.51 -22.89
C PHE A 92 1.60 9.45 -23.14
N THR A 93 2.21 9.46 -24.32
CA THR A 93 3.31 8.53 -24.63
C THR A 93 4.53 8.87 -23.80
N VAL A 94 5.06 7.88 -23.07
CA VAL A 94 6.27 8.01 -22.25
C VAL A 94 7.52 8.20 -23.12
N ILE A 95 8.44 9.04 -22.65
CA ILE A 95 9.69 9.32 -23.35
C ILE A 95 10.85 8.45 -22.85
N HIS A 96 10.89 8.08 -21.56
CA HIS A 96 11.89 7.15 -21.03
C HIS A 96 11.49 5.71 -21.37
N LYS A 97 12.39 4.97 -22.01
CA LYS A 97 12.14 3.63 -22.54
C LYS A 97 13.16 2.64 -21.99
N ASN A 98 12.79 1.36 -22.00
CA ASN A 98 13.63 0.24 -21.57
C ASN A 98 14.02 0.25 -20.08
N LEU A 99 13.27 0.98 -19.24
CA LEU A 99 13.41 0.89 -17.80
C LEU A 99 12.92 -0.47 -17.29
N SER A 100 13.58 -0.99 -16.25
CA SER A 100 13.22 -2.26 -15.63
C SER A 100 11.85 -2.17 -14.96
N ASN A 101 10.96 -3.10 -15.31
CA ASN A 101 9.69 -3.32 -14.61
C ASN A 101 9.73 -4.58 -13.72
N LYS A 102 10.93 -5.16 -13.52
CA LYS A 102 11.12 -6.35 -12.70
C LYS A 102 11.18 -5.94 -11.25
N ASP A 103 10.45 -6.66 -10.41
CA ASP A 103 10.43 -6.45 -8.98
C ASP A 103 11.84 -6.50 -8.35
N ILE A 104 12.01 -5.72 -7.29
CA ILE A 104 13.22 -5.63 -6.47
C ILE A 104 13.32 -6.75 -5.42
N PHE A 105 12.24 -7.47 -5.12
CA PHE A 105 12.21 -8.56 -4.12
C PHE A 105 12.89 -9.84 -4.63
N LYS A 106 14.22 -9.84 -4.61
CA LYS A 106 15.07 -10.98 -5.00
C LYS A 106 16.31 -11.11 -4.11
N PRO A 107 16.89 -12.32 -3.95
CA PRO A 107 18.01 -12.52 -3.02
C PRO A 107 19.24 -11.65 -3.34
N THR A 108 19.48 -11.33 -4.62
CA THR A 108 20.61 -10.47 -5.03
C THR A 108 20.48 -9.02 -4.57
N ASN A 109 19.30 -8.61 -4.08
CA ASN A 109 19.04 -7.27 -3.58
C ASN A 109 19.02 -7.20 -2.04
N THR A 110 19.28 -8.31 -1.34
CA THR A 110 19.41 -8.31 0.12
C THR A 110 20.62 -7.45 0.56
N GLY A 111 20.43 -6.61 1.57
CA GLY A 111 21.40 -5.61 2.05
C GLY A 111 21.44 -4.32 1.24
N ARG A 112 20.88 -4.31 0.03
CA ARG A 112 20.92 -3.12 -0.84
C ARG A 112 20.01 -2.01 -0.31
N VAL A 113 20.43 -0.77 -0.57
CA VAL A 113 19.75 0.46 -0.14
C VAL A 113 19.09 1.12 -1.35
N PHE A 114 17.87 1.58 -1.17
CA PHE A 114 17.02 2.13 -2.22
C PHE A 114 16.33 3.41 -1.78
N ILE A 115 16.03 4.27 -2.74
CA ILE A 115 15.02 5.32 -2.61
C ILE A 115 13.85 4.95 -3.51
N SER A 116 12.65 4.78 -2.94
CA SER A 116 11.40 4.66 -3.71
C SER A 116 10.62 5.96 -3.72
N ILE A 117 9.97 6.24 -4.83
CA ILE A 117 9.05 7.36 -5.04
C ILE A 117 7.72 6.76 -5.49
N ASP A 118 6.74 6.79 -4.61
CA ASP A 118 5.43 6.15 -4.78
C ASP A 118 4.33 7.23 -4.83
N MET A 119 3.46 7.18 -5.83
CA MET A 119 2.30 8.07 -5.94
C MET A 119 1.23 7.67 -4.92
N ARG A 120 0.97 8.53 -3.93
CA ARG A 120 -0.05 8.26 -2.91
C ARG A 120 -1.41 8.13 -3.58
N LYS A 121 -2.09 7.00 -3.35
CA LYS A 121 -3.43 6.74 -3.93
C LYS A 121 -3.46 6.98 -5.44
N ALA A 122 -2.47 6.44 -6.17
CA ALA A 122 -2.25 6.69 -7.60
C ALA A 122 -3.52 6.73 -8.47
N ASN A 123 -4.44 5.79 -8.24
CA ASN A 123 -5.73 5.73 -8.95
C ASN A 123 -6.61 6.98 -8.80
N PHE A 124 -6.59 7.64 -7.64
CA PHE A 124 -7.28 8.90 -7.39
C PHE A 124 -6.42 10.08 -7.83
N SER A 125 -5.15 10.13 -7.40
CA SER A 125 -4.28 11.28 -7.62
C SER A 125 -4.00 11.54 -9.10
N SER A 126 -3.89 10.50 -9.92
CA SER A 126 -3.72 10.66 -11.36
C SER A 126 -4.95 11.29 -12.02
N LEU A 127 -6.15 10.81 -11.73
CA LEU A 127 -7.38 11.42 -12.26
C LEU A 127 -7.61 12.84 -11.73
N HIS A 128 -7.29 13.07 -10.46
CA HIS A 128 -7.40 14.39 -9.85
C HIS A 128 -6.45 15.39 -10.53
N GLU A 129 -5.21 14.97 -10.83
CA GLU A 129 -4.24 15.76 -11.58
C GLU A 129 -4.70 16.04 -13.02
N TYR A 130 -5.40 15.10 -13.66
CA TYR A 130 -5.99 15.36 -14.98
C TYR A 130 -7.05 16.47 -14.91
N ASP A 131 -8.03 16.33 -14.02
CA ASP A 131 -9.05 17.35 -13.76
C ASP A 131 -9.78 17.03 -12.45
N LYS A 132 -9.58 17.86 -11.41
CA LYS A 132 -10.22 17.67 -10.10
C LYS A 132 -11.75 17.64 -10.14
N ASN A 133 -12.38 18.18 -11.19
CA ASN A 133 -13.83 18.15 -11.33
C ASN A 133 -14.38 16.74 -11.62
N ILE A 134 -13.52 15.76 -11.94
CA ILE A 134 -13.88 14.33 -11.94
C ILE A 134 -14.44 13.92 -10.57
N PHE A 135 -13.91 14.52 -9.50
CA PHE A 135 -14.30 14.28 -8.11
C PHE A 135 -15.06 15.49 -7.53
N ARG A 136 -15.82 16.21 -8.36
CA ARG A 136 -16.61 17.39 -7.92
C ARG A 136 -15.76 18.51 -7.30
N GLY A 137 -14.47 18.56 -7.63
CA GLY A 137 -13.56 19.61 -7.19
C GLY A 137 -13.01 19.42 -5.77
N THR A 138 -13.18 18.25 -5.15
CA THR A 138 -12.57 17.92 -3.86
C THR A 138 -11.09 17.59 -4.01
N ASP A 139 -10.29 17.93 -2.99
CA ASP A 139 -8.83 17.75 -3.03
C ASP A 139 -8.39 16.36 -2.53
N THR A 140 -9.22 15.67 -1.74
CA THR A 140 -8.92 14.35 -1.20
C THR A 140 -9.98 13.30 -1.58
N TRP A 141 -9.57 12.03 -1.52
CA TRP A 141 -10.49 10.90 -1.70
C TRP A 141 -11.56 10.87 -0.60
N GLU A 142 -11.14 11.19 0.63
CA GLU A 142 -12.00 11.19 1.81
C GLU A 142 -13.08 12.28 1.69
N ASP A 143 -12.73 13.47 1.20
CA ASP A 143 -13.71 14.54 0.93
C ASP A 143 -14.66 14.20 -0.21
N PHE A 144 -14.20 13.43 -1.20
CA PHE A 144 -15.07 12.95 -2.27
C PHE A 144 -16.08 11.92 -1.74
N ILE A 145 -15.59 10.91 -1.01
CA ILE A 145 -16.41 9.77 -0.60
C ILE A 145 -17.38 10.13 0.53
N SER A 146 -17.05 11.12 1.38
CA SER A 146 -17.91 11.61 2.45
C SER A 146 -19.23 12.21 1.96
N GLN A 147 -19.30 12.60 0.68
CA GLN A 147 -20.56 13.04 0.05
C GLN A 147 -21.58 11.91 -0.14
N PHE A 148 -21.15 10.66 0.00
CA PHE A 148 -21.99 9.48 -0.18
C PHE A 148 -22.21 8.70 1.12
N THR A 149 -21.37 8.90 2.14
CA THR A 149 -21.48 8.19 3.42
C THR A 149 -20.72 8.92 4.54
N ASP A 150 -21.24 8.85 5.75
CA ASP A 150 -20.54 9.31 6.96
C ASP A 150 -19.75 8.16 7.64
N ASN A 151 -19.82 6.93 7.10
CA ASN A 151 -19.16 5.77 7.68
C ASN A 151 -17.64 5.86 7.51
N GLU A 152 -16.92 6.05 8.63
CA GLU A 152 -15.48 6.31 8.62
C GLU A 152 -14.68 5.13 8.05
N HIS A 153 -15.10 3.89 8.33
CA HIS A 153 -14.44 2.69 7.81
C HIS A 153 -14.56 2.60 6.29
N ILE A 154 -15.74 2.88 5.72
CA ILE A 154 -15.94 2.89 4.26
C ILE A 154 -15.11 4.01 3.62
N ALA A 155 -15.14 5.21 4.20
CA ALA A 155 -14.46 6.38 3.64
C ALA A 155 -12.94 6.17 3.53
N ASN A 156 -12.33 5.57 4.55
CA ASN A 156 -10.89 5.33 4.62
C ASN A 156 -10.44 4.00 3.97
N SER A 157 -11.36 3.20 3.44
CA SER A 157 -11.00 1.89 2.90
C SER A 157 -10.26 1.97 1.56
N LYS A 158 -9.04 1.43 1.55
CA LYS A 158 -8.22 1.30 0.33
C LYS A 158 -8.90 0.41 -0.69
N TYR A 159 -9.50 -0.69 -0.25
CA TYR A 159 -10.19 -1.63 -1.15
C TYR A 159 -11.40 -0.98 -1.81
N VAL A 160 -12.20 -0.21 -1.06
CA VAL A 160 -13.37 0.49 -1.61
C VAL A 160 -12.97 1.46 -2.71
N ARG A 161 -11.93 2.27 -2.47
CA ARG A 161 -11.36 3.15 -3.50
C ARG A 161 -10.93 2.37 -4.76
N GLN A 162 -10.24 1.25 -4.58
CA GLN A 162 -9.81 0.40 -5.70
C GLN A 162 -10.98 -0.19 -6.48
N VAL A 163 -12.04 -0.63 -5.81
CA VAL A 163 -13.25 -1.16 -6.47
C VAL A 163 -13.96 -0.07 -7.27
N ILE A 164 -14.16 1.11 -6.69
CA ILE A 164 -14.83 2.23 -7.35
C ILE A 164 -14.03 2.65 -8.60
N LEU A 165 -12.74 2.96 -8.43
CA LEU A 165 -11.91 3.46 -9.53
C LEU A 165 -11.55 2.36 -10.53
N GLY A 166 -11.54 1.09 -10.13
CA GLY A 166 -11.42 -0.05 -11.04
C GLY A 166 -12.60 -0.18 -12.02
N ASN A 167 -13.76 0.38 -11.68
CA ASN A 167 -14.92 0.48 -12.56
C ASN A 167 -14.90 1.72 -13.48
N CYS A 168 -13.86 2.54 -13.37
CA CYS A 168 -13.63 3.74 -14.16
C CYS A 168 -12.42 3.50 -15.09
N ASN A 169 -12.64 2.92 -16.27
CA ASN A 169 -11.64 2.73 -17.35
C ASN A 169 -10.16 2.56 -16.91
N PRO A 170 -9.82 1.46 -16.23
CA PRO A 170 -8.50 1.28 -15.60
C PRO A 170 -7.34 1.31 -16.59
N LYS A 171 -7.55 0.94 -17.86
CA LYS A 171 -6.50 0.99 -18.89
C LYS A 171 -6.03 2.42 -19.17
N ARG A 172 -6.97 3.37 -19.24
CA ARG A 172 -6.65 4.79 -19.43
C ARG A 172 -5.97 5.37 -18.20
N HIS A 173 -6.41 4.97 -17.01
CA HIS A 173 -5.79 5.39 -15.74
C HIS A 173 -4.33 4.99 -15.71
N ILE A 174 -4.04 3.70 -15.93
CA ILE A 174 -2.68 3.16 -15.97
C ILE A 174 -1.78 3.90 -16.98
N THR A 175 -2.34 4.26 -18.15
CA THR A 175 -1.60 5.02 -19.17
C THR A 175 -1.23 6.41 -18.66
N TYR A 176 -2.18 7.11 -18.04
CA TYR A 176 -1.95 8.45 -17.51
C TYR A 176 -1.06 8.45 -16.27
N GLU A 177 -1.26 7.52 -15.33
CA GLU A 177 -0.38 7.26 -14.18
C GLU A 177 1.07 7.09 -14.64
N LYS A 178 1.31 6.22 -15.62
CA LYS A 178 2.65 5.98 -16.16
C LYS A 178 3.26 7.22 -16.82
N TYR A 179 2.45 8.02 -17.52
CA TYR A 179 2.88 9.30 -18.07
C TYR A 179 3.31 10.27 -16.97
N LEU A 180 2.53 10.39 -15.89
CA LEU A 180 2.90 11.23 -14.75
C LEU A 180 4.21 10.77 -14.10
N MET A 181 4.42 9.47 -13.93
CA MET A 181 5.69 8.94 -13.41
C MET A 181 6.87 9.20 -14.35
N ASP A 182 6.66 9.18 -15.67
CA ASP A 182 7.66 9.55 -16.68
C ASP A 182 8.02 11.06 -16.63
N GLN A 183 7.04 11.93 -16.34
CA GLN A 183 7.30 13.34 -16.07
C GLN A 183 8.08 13.53 -14.76
N THR A 184 7.75 12.74 -13.73
CA THR A 184 8.49 12.72 -12.47
C THR A 184 9.96 12.35 -12.68
N LEU A 185 10.28 11.39 -13.54
CA LEU A 185 11.67 11.08 -13.89
C LEU A 185 12.40 12.30 -14.48
N SER A 186 11.75 13.00 -15.42
CA SER A 186 12.31 14.21 -16.03
C SER A 186 12.65 15.29 -15.00
N LEU A 187 11.85 15.43 -13.94
CA LEU A 187 12.07 16.41 -12.87
C LEU A 187 13.25 16.09 -11.96
N LEU A 188 13.68 14.83 -11.94
CA LEU A 188 14.68 14.29 -11.01
C LEU A 188 16.03 13.98 -11.68
N TYR A 189 16.12 14.10 -13.00
CA TYR A 189 17.28 13.71 -13.79
C TYR A 189 18.60 14.38 -13.36
N ASP A 190 18.54 15.61 -12.82
CA ASP A 190 19.69 16.35 -12.29
C ASP A 190 20.06 15.99 -10.84
N ILE A 191 19.22 15.21 -10.15
CA ILE A 191 19.42 14.80 -8.75
C ILE A 191 19.93 13.36 -8.70
N ILE A 192 19.25 12.44 -9.39
CA ILE A 192 19.61 11.01 -9.43
C ILE A 192 19.62 10.56 -10.89
N GLY A 193 20.74 9.98 -11.31
CA GLY A 193 20.91 9.48 -12.68
C GLY A 193 19.99 8.29 -13.00
N GLU A 194 19.51 8.25 -14.25
CA GLU A 194 18.61 7.22 -14.77
C GLU A 194 19.21 5.81 -14.67
N GLU A 195 20.55 5.68 -14.72
CA GLU A 195 21.26 4.41 -14.60
C GLU A 195 21.05 3.71 -13.24
N ARG A 196 20.56 4.44 -12.24
CA ARG A 196 20.24 3.91 -10.91
C ARG A 196 18.84 3.33 -10.83
N ILE A 197 17.98 3.53 -11.82
CA ILE A 197 16.61 3.04 -11.80
C ILE A 197 16.61 1.51 -11.91
N VAL A 198 16.15 0.84 -10.86
CA VAL A 198 16.02 -0.62 -10.80
C VAL A 198 14.59 -1.11 -10.96
N PHE A 199 13.61 -0.22 -10.73
CA PHE A 199 12.19 -0.49 -10.92
C PHE A 199 11.45 0.78 -11.37
N PHE A 200 10.58 0.61 -12.35
CA PHE A 200 9.68 1.63 -12.88
C PHE A 200 8.31 1.00 -13.20
N SER A 201 7.29 1.39 -12.46
CA SER A 201 5.88 1.02 -12.69
C SER A 201 5.06 2.24 -13.12
N ASN A 202 3.73 2.10 -13.06
CA ASN A 202 2.83 3.22 -13.35
C ASN A 202 2.69 4.17 -12.15
N ASP A 203 3.11 3.74 -10.95
CA ASP A 203 2.90 4.44 -9.69
C ASP A 203 4.16 4.52 -8.80
N GLU A 204 5.24 3.81 -9.13
CA GLU A 204 6.46 3.74 -8.33
C GLU A 204 7.73 3.80 -9.19
N ILE A 205 8.71 4.58 -8.74
CA ILE A 205 10.10 4.56 -9.22
C ILE A 205 10.98 4.10 -8.06
N VAL A 206 11.94 3.20 -8.30
CA VAL A 206 12.95 2.81 -7.29
C VAL A 206 14.36 3.00 -7.86
N TYR A 207 15.16 3.77 -7.11
CA TYR A 207 16.57 4.01 -7.38
C TYR A 207 17.46 3.17 -6.46
N ASP A 208 18.53 2.64 -7.02
CA ASP A 208 19.59 1.95 -6.29
C ASP A 208 20.63 2.92 -5.75
N MET A 209 20.74 2.93 -4.42
CA MET A 209 21.58 3.85 -3.69
C MET A 209 22.68 3.12 -2.91
N THR A 210 22.88 1.82 -3.16
CA THR A 210 23.84 0.97 -2.43
C THR A 210 25.27 1.52 -2.46
N THR A 211 25.66 2.22 -3.53
CA THR A 211 27.02 2.76 -3.69
C THR A 211 27.25 4.11 -2.99
N ALA A 212 26.23 4.69 -2.35
CA ALA A 212 26.35 6.00 -1.71
C ALA A 212 27.08 5.89 -0.36
N SER A 213 27.82 6.94 -0.01
CA SER A 213 28.90 6.92 0.98
C SER A 213 28.46 6.60 2.41
N ASN A 214 27.31 7.14 2.85
CA ASN A 214 26.78 6.97 4.20
C ASN A 214 25.29 7.35 4.28
N LEU A 215 24.65 7.04 5.42
CA LEU A 215 23.21 7.27 5.64
C LEU A 215 22.85 8.76 5.62
N HIS A 216 23.74 9.63 6.11
CA HIS A 216 23.53 11.07 6.08
C HIS A 216 23.42 11.60 4.64
N MET A 217 24.32 11.19 3.74
CA MET A 217 24.26 11.58 2.34
C MET A 217 23.02 11.04 1.64
N LEU A 218 22.62 9.81 1.95
CA LEU A 218 21.39 9.21 1.43
C LEU A 218 20.15 10.00 1.85
N SER A 219 20.10 10.42 3.11
CA SER A 219 19.02 11.27 3.63
C SER A 219 18.99 12.64 2.95
N LEU A 220 20.15 13.25 2.69
CA LEU A 220 20.21 14.50 1.92
C LEU A 220 19.65 14.34 0.51
N VAL A 221 20.00 13.25 -0.19
CA VAL A 221 19.47 12.97 -1.54
C VAL A 221 17.95 12.76 -1.49
N ARG A 222 17.44 11.97 -0.53
CA ARG A 222 16.00 11.78 -0.31
C ARG A 222 15.30 13.13 -0.10
N ASN A 223 15.83 14.00 0.74
CA ASN A 223 15.25 15.31 1.04
C ASN A 223 15.26 16.22 -0.20
N CYS A 224 16.33 16.22 -1.00
CA CYS A 224 16.37 16.95 -2.27
C CYS A 224 15.31 16.47 -3.25
N VAL A 225 15.06 15.15 -3.33
CA VAL A 225 13.97 14.59 -4.14
C VAL A 225 12.61 15.07 -3.62
N GLU A 226 12.35 14.97 -2.31
CA GLU A 226 11.09 15.43 -1.71
C GLU A 226 10.83 16.93 -1.95
N GLU A 227 11.84 17.78 -1.76
CA GLU A 227 11.76 19.21 -2.02
C GLU A 227 11.49 19.51 -3.51
N ARG A 228 12.18 18.81 -4.42
CA ARG A 228 11.95 18.96 -5.86
C ARG A 228 10.51 18.60 -6.25
N LEU A 229 10.00 17.48 -5.74
CA LEU A 229 8.64 17.03 -6.05
C LEU A 229 7.58 17.97 -5.49
N SER A 230 7.72 18.39 -4.23
CA SER A 230 6.78 19.31 -3.58
C SER A 230 6.74 20.71 -4.19
N THR A 231 7.84 21.18 -4.79
CA THR A 231 7.92 22.51 -5.43
C THR A 231 7.57 22.50 -6.92
N LYS A 232 7.60 21.35 -7.59
CA LYS A 232 7.40 21.24 -9.04
C LYS A 232 6.21 20.38 -9.47
N SER A 233 5.57 19.67 -8.54
CA SER A 233 4.42 18.81 -8.82
C SER A 233 3.33 19.02 -7.78
N ASN A 234 2.07 18.97 -8.21
CA ASN A 234 0.91 18.96 -7.30
C ASN A 234 0.54 17.53 -6.86
N ILE A 235 1.22 16.51 -7.41
CA ILE A 235 0.93 15.11 -7.12
C ILE A 235 1.51 14.75 -5.75
N PRO A 236 0.71 14.13 -4.86
CA PRO A 236 1.21 13.70 -3.56
C PRO A 236 2.09 12.45 -3.71
N PHE A 237 3.40 12.62 -3.64
CA PHE A 237 4.36 11.52 -3.59
C PHE A 237 4.72 11.12 -2.16
N ARG A 238 5.13 9.86 -2.00
CA ARG A 238 5.80 9.33 -0.81
C ARG A 238 7.20 8.90 -1.23
N VAL A 239 8.22 9.51 -0.62
CA VAL A 239 9.61 9.16 -0.87
C VAL A 239 10.16 8.43 0.33
N GLU A 240 10.63 7.20 0.13
CA GLU A 240 11.13 6.34 1.21
C GLU A 240 12.57 5.93 0.92
N LEU A 241 13.46 6.18 1.88
CA LEU A 241 14.79 5.59 1.93
C LEU A 241 14.69 4.28 2.72
N PHE A 242 15.11 3.15 2.14
CA PHE A 242 15.02 1.86 2.82
C PHE A 242 16.13 0.90 2.40
N SER A 243 16.45 -0.06 3.28
CA SER A 243 17.24 -1.24 2.93
C SER A 243 16.35 -2.48 2.83
N LEU A 244 16.68 -3.37 1.90
CA LEU A 244 15.89 -4.58 1.65
C LEU A 244 16.57 -5.81 2.27
N HIS A 245 15.82 -6.58 3.05
CA HIS A 245 16.35 -7.74 3.78
C HIS A 245 15.53 -8.99 3.50
N LYS A 246 16.23 -10.12 3.31
CA LYS A 246 15.57 -11.42 3.15
C LYS A 246 15.14 -11.94 4.51
N ILE A 247 13.94 -12.50 4.59
CA ILE A 247 13.46 -13.22 5.77
C ILE A 247 13.71 -14.71 5.56
N ASN A 248 14.77 -15.23 6.18
CA ASN A 248 15.12 -16.64 6.08
C ASN A 248 14.05 -17.50 6.76
N GLY A 249 13.81 -18.70 6.20
CA GLY A 249 12.69 -19.55 6.57
C GLY A 249 11.38 -19.23 5.82
N THR A 250 11.36 -18.21 4.95
CA THR A 250 10.19 -17.83 4.15
C THR A 250 10.60 -17.38 2.74
N ASP A 251 9.62 -17.17 1.86
CA ASP A 251 9.82 -16.50 0.57
C ASP A 251 9.74 -14.96 0.65
N GLY A 252 9.45 -14.41 1.82
CA GLY A 252 9.28 -12.98 2.02
C GLY A 252 10.57 -12.19 2.25
N TYR A 253 10.37 -10.88 2.31
CA TYR A 253 11.36 -9.84 2.53
C TYR A 253 10.80 -8.79 3.50
N CYS A 254 11.66 -8.00 4.13
CA CYS A 254 11.27 -6.78 4.81
C CYS A 254 12.05 -5.57 4.29
N LYS A 255 11.35 -4.45 4.16
CA LYS A 255 11.98 -3.13 4.00
C LYS A 255 12.26 -2.58 5.40
N LYS A 256 13.49 -2.16 5.67
CA LYS A 256 13.87 -1.33 6.82
C LYS A 256 13.87 0.12 6.35
N ILE A 257 12.79 0.84 6.65
CA ILE A 257 12.54 2.21 6.16
C ILE A 257 13.12 3.20 7.16
N TYR A 258 14.07 4.02 6.73
CA TYR A 258 14.78 4.97 7.59
C TYR A 258 13.97 6.26 7.76
N LYS A 259 13.83 6.71 9.01
CA LYS A 259 13.18 7.98 9.38
C LYS A 259 14.23 9.06 9.68
N GLU A 260 13.80 10.32 9.67
CA GLU A 260 14.69 11.48 9.88
C GLU A 260 15.33 11.51 11.27
N ASN A 261 14.65 10.98 12.29
CA ASN A 261 15.13 10.93 13.68
C ASN A 261 16.10 9.77 13.96
N GLY A 262 16.52 9.02 12.94
CA GLY A 262 17.38 7.84 13.08
C GLY A 262 16.65 6.56 13.48
N GLU A 263 15.34 6.63 13.75
CA GLU A 263 14.51 5.43 13.89
C GLU A 263 14.25 4.78 12.52
N TYR A 264 13.71 3.57 12.53
CA TYR A 264 13.22 2.92 11.34
C TYR A 264 11.86 2.28 11.58
N SER A 265 11.12 2.04 10.51
CA SER A 265 9.96 1.14 10.51
C SER A 265 10.24 -0.09 9.64
N ILE A 266 9.47 -1.14 9.85
CA ILE A 266 9.55 -2.38 9.09
C ILE A 266 8.29 -2.53 8.25
N GLU A 267 8.45 -2.79 6.96
CA GLU A 267 7.35 -3.17 6.07
C GLU A 267 7.61 -4.55 5.46
N PHE A 268 6.65 -5.46 5.56
CA PHE A 268 6.78 -6.82 5.04
C PHE A 268 6.29 -6.96 3.60
N LYS A 269 7.00 -7.75 2.80
CA LYS A 269 6.73 -7.98 1.37
C LYS A 269 6.87 -9.46 1.03
N CYS A 270 6.03 -9.93 0.09
CA CYS A 270 6.06 -11.30 -0.43
C CYS A 270 5.93 -12.41 0.64
N LEU A 271 5.30 -12.11 1.78
CA LEU A 271 5.03 -13.10 2.81
C LEU A 271 3.69 -13.78 2.58
N ASP A 272 3.68 -15.10 2.73
CA ASP A 272 2.44 -15.85 2.83
C ASP A 272 1.77 -15.63 4.19
N ASN A 273 0.44 -15.68 4.19
CA ASN A 273 -0.40 -15.41 5.37
C ASN A 273 -0.18 -16.45 6.48
N TYR A 274 0.28 -17.66 6.13
CA TYR A 274 0.62 -18.70 7.10
C TYR A 274 1.92 -18.37 7.85
N MET A 275 2.87 -17.71 7.19
CA MET A 275 4.17 -17.36 7.78
C MET A 275 4.11 -16.06 8.58
N MET A 276 3.14 -15.19 8.28
CA MET A 276 3.02 -13.87 8.90
C MET A 276 3.06 -13.92 10.43
N PRO A 277 2.30 -14.77 11.16
CA PRO A 277 2.32 -14.78 12.62
C PRO A 277 3.73 -15.06 13.19
N PHE A 278 4.45 -16.02 12.62
CA PHE A 278 5.81 -16.37 13.04
C PHE A 278 6.80 -15.23 12.79
N VAL A 279 6.69 -14.56 11.63
CA VAL A 279 7.52 -13.41 11.31
C VAL A 279 7.25 -12.26 12.29
N LEU A 280 5.99 -11.94 12.58
CA LEU A 280 5.67 -10.86 13.51
C LEU A 280 6.18 -11.14 14.94
N ARG A 281 6.02 -12.38 15.43
CA ARG A 281 6.60 -12.81 16.72
C ARG A 281 8.11 -12.58 16.78
N TYR A 282 8.82 -12.97 15.71
CA TYR A 282 10.27 -12.74 15.61
C TYR A 282 10.64 -11.26 15.72
N PHE A 283 9.96 -10.37 14.99
CA PHE A 283 10.24 -8.94 15.02
C PHE A 283 9.84 -8.26 16.32
N LEU A 284 8.84 -8.79 17.03
CA LEU A 284 8.41 -8.31 18.35
C LEU A 284 9.26 -8.89 19.50
N GLY A 285 10.11 -9.90 19.24
CA GLY A 285 10.85 -10.60 20.28
C GLY A 285 9.95 -11.46 21.19
N GLU A 286 8.81 -11.90 20.68
CA GLU A 286 7.80 -12.66 21.41
C GLU A 286 7.90 -14.17 21.11
N GLU A 287 7.52 -15.00 22.08
CA GLU A 287 7.44 -16.45 21.88
C GLU A 287 6.26 -16.82 20.97
N ILE A 288 6.47 -17.87 20.15
CA ILE A 288 5.42 -18.47 19.33
C ILE A 288 4.42 -19.18 20.24
N THR A 289 3.13 -18.98 19.96
CA THR A 289 2.03 -19.63 20.68
C THR A 289 1.34 -20.70 19.83
N GLU A 290 0.56 -21.58 20.47
CA GLU A 290 -0.24 -22.57 19.73
C GLU A 290 -1.27 -21.90 18.80
N SER A 291 -1.73 -20.68 19.13
CA SER A 291 -2.62 -19.90 18.27
C SER A 291 -1.95 -19.56 16.95
N ASP A 292 -0.66 -19.20 16.97
CA ASP A 292 0.11 -18.76 15.78
C ASP A 292 0.27 -19.87 14.74
N LYS A 293 0.22 -21.14 15.19
CA LYS A 293 0.36 -22.33 14.34
C LYS A 293 -0.90 -22.66 13.55
N VAL A 294 -2.06 -22.10 13.89
CA VAL A 294 -3.35 -22.44 13.29
C VAL A 294 -3.62 -21.60 12.04
N PHE A 295 -4.16 -22.24 11.00
CA PHE A 295 -4.57 -21.61 9.75
C PHE A 295 -5.64 -22.44 9.03
N TYR A 296 -6.25 -21.88 7.98
CA TYR A 296 -7.13 -22.63 7.09
C TYR A 296 -6.35 -23.29 5.96
N HIS A 297 -6.56 -24.59 5.78
CA HIS A 297 -6.11 -25.38 4.64
C HIS A 297 -7.31 -26.12 4.04
N GLU A 298 -7.61 -25.88 2.77
CA GLU A 298 -8.76 -26.49 2.07
C GLU A 298 -10.10 -26.34 2.82
N GLY A 299 -10.30 -25.21 3.50
CA GLY A 299 -11.51 -24.92 4.28
C GLY A 299 -11.57 -25.59 5.66
N LEU A 300 -10.55 -26.36 6.04
CA LEU A 300 -10.42 -26.99 7.34
C LEU A 300 -9.38 -26.27 8.20
N LEU A 301 -9.57 -26.28 9.52
CA LEU A 301 -8.52 -25.84 10.44
C LEU A 301 -7.38 -26.86 10.43
N ALA A 302 -6.21 -26.37 10.09
CA ALA A 302 -4.95 -27.08 10.16
C ALA A 302 -4.02 -26.36 11.14
N LYS A 303 -2.98 -27.08 11.58
CA LYS A 303 -1.91 -26.47 12.37
C LYS A 303 -0.55 -26.97 11.92
N PHE A 304 0.46 -26.12 12.02
CA PHE A 304 1.84 -26.53 11.91
C PHE A 304 2.21 -27.46 13.06
N ILE A 305 2.92 -28.54 12.75
CA ILE A 305 3.53 -29.42 13.74
C ILE A 305 4.89 -28.84 14.17
N ASP A 306 5.69 -28.44 13.17
CA ASP A 306 7.00 -27.84 13.37
C ASP A 306 6.92 -26.31 13.27
N GLU A 307 7.75 -25.62 14.05
CA GLU A 307 7.88 -24.16 13.99
C GLU A 307 8.91 -23.77 12.93
N PRO A 308 8.57 -22.87 11.99
CA PRO A 308 9.52 -22.39 11.02
C PRO A 308 10.59 -21.55 11.71
N LYS A 309 11.86 -21.78 11.35
CA LYS A 309 12.98 -20.99 11.86
C LYS A 309 13.07 -19.67 11.09
N ILE A 310 12.66 -18.59 11.73
CA ILE A 310 12.73 -17.23 11.17
C ILE A 310 14.06 -16.58 11.57
N GLU A 311 14.78 -16.04 10.59
CA GLU A 311 16.00 -15.26 10.82
C GLU A 311 16.09 -14.09 9.84
N VAL A 312 16.50 -12.92 10.31
CA VAL A 312 16.73 -11.74 9.48
C VAL A 312 18.04 -11.08 9.90
N ASN A 313 18.89 -10.76 8.94
CA ASN A 313 20.08 -9.94 9.20
C ASN A 313 19.75 -8.48 8.93
N LEU A 314 19.49 -7.68 9.97
CA LEU A 314 19.25 -6.23 9.88
C LEU A 314 20.51 -5.39 10.16
N ASN A 315 21.63 -6.06 10.49
CA ASN A 315 22.87 -5.45 10.95
C ASN A 315 23.80 -5.22 9.76
N GLU A 316 23.46 -4.23 8.95
CA GLU A 316 24.44 -3.55 8.13
C GLU A 316 24.51 -2.12 8.66
N GLU A 317 25.60 -1.84 9.38
CA GLU A 317 26.00 -0.47 9.70
C GLU A 317 26.33 0.20 8.38
N ILE A 318 25.38 0.95 7.82
CA ILE A 318 25.76 2.01 6.90
C ILE A 318 26.62 2.95 7.76
N GLU A 319 27.93 2.93 7.57
CA GLU A 319 28.88 3.78 8.30
C GLU A 319 28.31 5.21 8.29
N ASN A 320 28.20 5.85 9.45
CA ASN A 320 27.66 7.21 9.59
C ASN A 320 28.55 8.26 8.90
#